data_AF-A0A7J6D6U9-F1
#
_entry.id   AF-A0A7J6D6U9-F1
#
_cell.length_a   1.000
_cell.length_b   1.000
_cell.length_c   1.000
_cell.angle_alpha   90.00
_cell.angle_beta   90.00
_cell.angle_gamma   90.00
#
_symmetry.space_group_name_H-M   'P 1'
#
loop_
_entity.id
_entity.type
_entity.pdbx_description
1 polymer ?
#
loop_
_entity_poly.entity_id
_entity_poly.type
_entity_poly.pdbx_seq_one_letter_code
_entity_poly.pdbx_strand_id
1 'polypeptide(L)'
;MRIVTLLALCAVLCCSQGHKQEECLNQQILPPMIKDMMETSELIQKYLPRDNAPYHRILEKLAQKRCSRKLNVADFKRILEIYDEHVFQKLWKNNTHQLPKMFMASFARLKDRVEICETKGKKTLSRCARVNLKTIEDKLKMLQPNGLFKAQREFSSVLVWISNAMDKSRTHEIH
;
A
#
# COMPACT_ATOMS: atom_id res chain seq x y z
N MET A 1 23.17 -20.88 28.63
CA MET A 1 23.53 -19.55 28.07
C MET A 1 23.55 -19.46 26.53
N ARG A 2 23.79 -20.54 25.76
CA ARG A 2 23.83 -20.48 24.28
C ARG A 2 22.50 -20.15 23.58
N ILE A 3 21.36 -20.46 24.20
CA ILE A 3 20.03 -20.20 23.62
C ILE A 3 19.68 -18.69 23.65
N VAL A 4 20.14 -17.97 24.69
CA VAL A 4 19.84 -16.54 24.86
C VAL A 4 20.59 -15.68 23.84
N THR A 5 21.85 -16.04 23.53
CA THR A 5 22.63 -15.37 22.48
C THR A 5 22.09 -15.62 21.08
N LEU A 6 21.58 -16.83 20.79
CA LEU A 6 20.92 -17.15 19.51
C LEU A 6 19.61 -16.36 19.30
N LEU A 7 18.80 -16.21 20.35
CA LEU A 7 17.56 -15.42 20.28
C LEU A 7 17.85 -13.91 20.10
N ALA A 8 18.89 -13.39 20.76
CA ALA A 8 19.32 -12.00 20.58
C ALA A 8 19.80 -11.72 19.14
N LEU A 9 20.57 -12.63 18.54
CA LEU A 9 21.02 -12.53 17.14
C LEU A 9 19.85 -12.56 16.14
N CYS A 10 18.86 -13.43 16.35
CA CYS A 10 17.66 -13.45 15.50
C CYS A 10 16.86 -12.15 15.58
N ALA A 11 16.69 -11.59 16.78
CA ALA A 11 15.99 -10.31 16.97
C ALA A 11 16.71 -9.16 16.27
N VAL A 12 18.04 -9.06 16.39
CA VAL A 12 18.85 -8.02 15.73
C VAL A 12 18.80 -8.16 14.20
N LEU A 13 18.92 -9.38 13.67
CA LEU A 13 18.82 -9.64 12.23
C LEU A 13 17.44 -9.27 11.67
N CYS A 14 16.35 -9.63 12.36
CA CYS A 14 14.99 -9.28 11.96
C CYS A 14 14.73 -7.76 11.99
N CYS A 15 15.25 -7.04 12.99
CA CYS A 15 15.15 -5.58 13.05
C CYS A 15 15.93 -4.89 11.92
N SER A 16 17.12 -5.39 11.57
CA SER A 16 17.94 -4.82 10.49
C SER A 16 17.29 -4.95 9.11
N GLN A 17 16.51 -6.01 8.87
CA GLN A 17 15.88 -6.24 7.58
C GLN A 17 14.68 -5.32 7.35
N GLY A 18 13.90 -5.02 8.39
CA GLY A 18 12.80 -4.04 8.32
C GLY A 18 13.32 -2.63 8.01
N HIS A 19 14.41 -2.21 8.67
CA HIS A 19 15.02 -0.91 8.42
C HIS A 19 15.50 -0.75 6.98
N LYS A 20 16.20 -1.75 6.43
CA LYS A 20 16.69 -1.73 5.04
C LYS A 20 15.56 -1.60 4.01
N GLN A 21 14.41 -2.20 4.29
CA GLN A 21 13.23 -2.13 3.43
C GLN A 21 12.59 -0.73 3.47
N GLU A 22 12.44 -0.13 4.65
CA GLU A 22 11.91 1.23 4.81
C GLU A 22 12.84 2.26 4.15
N GLU A 23 14.15 2.12 4.34
CA GLU A 23 15.15 2.97 3.70
C GLU A 23 15.14 2.84 2.18
N CYS A 24 15.00 1.62 1.65
CA CYS A 24 14.82 1.42 0.21
C CYS A 24 13.57 2.16 -0.30
N LEU A 25 12.43 2.12 0.40
CA LEU A 25 11.24 2.84 -0.02
C LEU A 25 11.50 4.35 -0.12
N ASN A 26 12.20 4.94 0.86
CA ASN A 26 12.57 6.36 0.84
C ASN A 26 13.52 6.71 -0.32
N GLN A 27 14.39 5.78 -0.73
CA GLN A 27 15.29 5.98 -1.87
C GLN A 27 14.58 5.79 -3.23
N GLN A 28 13.68 4.82 -3.34
CA GLN A 28 13.03 4.43 -4.60
C GLN A 28 11.76 5.22 -4.90
N ILE A 29 11.07 5.72 -3.88
CA ILE A 29 9.82 6.47 -4.02
C ILE A 29 10.09 7.91 -3.61
N LEU A 30 9.97 8.84 -4.56
CA LEU A 30 10.14 10.26 -4.28
C LEU A 30 8.83 10.83 -3.70
N PRO A 31 8.85 11.67 -2.65
CA PRO A 31 7.64 12.29 -2.11
C PRO A 31 6.74 12.99 -3.14
N PRO A 32 7.27 13.70 -4.16
CA PRO A 32 6.45 14.27 -5.24
C PRO A 32 5.61 13.22 -5.97
N MET A 33 6.09 11.98 -6.12
CA MET A 33 5.34 10.92 -6.80
C MET A 33 4.05 10.55 -6.05
N ILE A 34 4.13 10.42 -4.72
CA ILE A 34 2.95 10.14 -3.89
C ILE A 34 1.98 11.33 -3.93
N LYS A 35 2.51 12.55 -3.83
CA LYS A 35 1.73 13.79 -3.91
C LYS A 35 0.97 13.89 -5.23
N ASP A 36 1.65 13.72 -6.37
CA ASP A 36 1.04 13.78 -7.70
C ASP A 36 -0.06 12.73 -7.87
N MET A 37 0.15 11.52 -7.33
CA MET A 37 -0.87 10.47 -7.33
C MET A 37 -2.08 10.80 -6.46
N MET A 38 -1.88 11.44 -5.30
CA MET A 38 -2.98 11.91 -4.45
C MET A 38 -3.78 13.00 -5.16
N GLU A 39 -3.12 14.00 -5.74
CA GLU A 39 -3.77 15.08 -6.49
C GLU A 39 -4.54 14.55 -7.70
N THR A 40 -3.93 13.64 -8.47
CA THR A 40 -4.62 13.00 -9.61
C THR A 40 -5.83 12.18 -9.14
N SER A 41 -5.72 11.48 -8.00
CA SER A 41 -6.85 10.75 -7.41
C SER A 41 -7.97 11.71 -7.01
N GLU A 42 -7.66 12.83 -6.36
CA GLU A 42 -8.66 13.85 -6.00
C GLU A 42 -9.37 14.42 -7.23
N LEU A 43 -8.64 14.67 -8.32
CA LEU A 43 -9.23 15.10 -9.59
C LEU A 43 -10.19 14.05 -10.15
N ILE A 44 -9.79 12.76 -10.19
CA ILE A 44 -10.67 11.67 -10.62
C ILE A 44 -11.93 11.61 -9.76
N GLN A 45 -11.78 11.76 -8.45
CA GLN A 45 -12.88 11.68 -7.49
C GLN A 45 -13.98 12.74 -7.68
N LYS A 46 -13.65 13.90 -8.26
CA LYS A 46 -14.63 14.94 -8.62
C LYS A 46 -15.60 14.48 -9.71
N TYR A 47 -15.19 13.53 -10.55
CA TYR A 47 -16.00 12.98 -11.64
C TYR A 47 -16.70 11.67 -11.29
N LEU A 48 -16.40 11.08 -10.13
CA LEU A 48 -17.04 9.85 -9.69
C LEU A 48 -18.38 10.14 -8.98
N PRO A 49 -19.36 9.22 -9.05
CA PRO A 49 -20.58 9.31 -8.25
C PRO A 49 -20.28 9.52 -6.77
N ARG A 50 -21.21 10.19 -6.07
CA ARG A 50 -21.08 10.42 -4.63
C ARG A 50 -21.07 9.08 -3.88
N ASP A 51 -20.23 9.00 -2.86
CA ASP A 51 -20.23 7.85 -1.95
C ASP A 51 -21.44 7.98 -1.00
N ASN A 52 -22.42 7.12 -1.20
CA ASN A 52 -23.64 7.09 -0.39
C ASN A 52 -23.46 6.29 0.92
N ALA A 53 -22.29 5.69 1.15
CA ALA A 53 -21.99 4.85 2.31
C ALA A 53 -20.61 5.19 2.91
N PRO A 54 -20.34 6.44 3.30
CA PRO A 54 -18.99 6.89 3.70
C PRO A 54 -18.44 6.20 4.94
N TYR A 55 -19.31 5.71 5.83
CA TYR A 55 -18.92 5.03 7.08
C TYR A 55 -18.59 3.54 6.88
N HIS A 56 -18.99 2.93 5.77
CA HIS A 56 -18.73 1.51 5.48
C HIS A 56 -17.41 1.33 4.75
N ARG A 57 -16.29 1.55 5.44
CA ARG A 57 -14.96 1.52 4.81
C ARG A 57 -14.56 0.12 4.35
N ILE A 58 -14.04 0.02 3.14
CA ILE A 58 -13.53 -1.24 2.58
C ILE A 58 -12.24 -1.64 3.30
N LEU A 59 -11.35 -0.68 3.51
CA LEU A 59 -10.05 -0.90 4.12
C LEU A 59 -10.04 -0.75 5.65
N GLU A 60 -11.20 -0.73 6.31
CA GLU A 60 -11.34 -0.40 7.74
C GLU A 60 -10.33 -1.13 8.64
N LYS A 61 -10.17 -2.45 8.45
CA LYS A 61 -9.30 -3.28 9.30
C LYS A 61 -7.82 -2.96 9.12
N LEU A 62 -7.38 -2.63 7.91
CA LEU A 62 -6.00 -2.18 7.64
C LEU A 62 -5.78 -0.74 8.08
N ALA A 63 -6.80 0.11 7.96
CA ALA A 63 -6.75 1.53 8.33
C ALA A 63 -6.61 1.78 9.83
N GLN A 64 -6.87 0.77 10.67
CA GLN A 64 -6.59 0.86 12.10
C GLN A 64 -5.13 1.24 12.33
N LYS A 65 -4.87 2.31 13.09
CA LYS A 65 -3.51 2.85 13.34
C LYS A 65 -2.49 1.78 13.75
N ARG A 66 -2.90 0.76 14.50
CA ARG A 66 -2.03 -0.34 14.94
C ARG A 66 -1.62 -1.29 13.81
N CYS A 67 -2.43 -1.38 12.76
CA CYS A 67 -2.20 -2.24 11.60
C CYS A 67 -1.40 -1.50 10.52
N SER A 68 -1.88 -0.34 10.08
CA SER A 68 -1.24 0.43 9.00
C SER A 68 0.21 0.80 9.30
N ARG A 69 0.52 1.09 10.58
CA ARG A 69 1.92 1.34 11.03
C ARG A 69 2.81 0.09 11.05
N LYS A 70 2.28 -1.12 10.89
CA LYS A 70 3.03 -2.38 10.91
C LYS A 70 3.15 -3.02 9.54
N LEU A 71 2.63 -2.37 8.50
CA LEU A 71 2.76 -2.85 7.13
C LEU A 71 4.21 -2.74 6.68
N ASN A 72 4.69 -3.78 6.00
CA ASN A 72 6.02 -3.83 5.40
C ASN A 72 5.92 -3.77 3.86
N VAL A 73 7.08 -3.80 3.18
CA VAL A 73 7.13 -3.75 1.70
C VAL A 73 6.31 -4.86 1.03
N ALA A 74 6.37 -6.09 1.56
CA ALA A 74 5.61 -7.20 1.02
C ALA A 74 4.08 -6.99 1.17
N ASP A 75 3.65 -6.38 2.28
CA ASP A 75 2.25 -6.01 2.47
C ASP A 75 1.80 -4.94 1.47
N PHE A 76 2.61 -3.90 1.26
CA PHE A 76 2.31 -2.86 0.27
C PHE A 76 2.24 -3.43 -1.13
N LYS A 77 3.22 -4.25 -1.53
CA LYS A 77 3.21 -4.93 -2.83
C LYS A 77 1.91 -5.70 -3.02
N ARG A 78 1.51 -6.51 -2.04
CA ARG A 78 0.28 -7.30 -2.12
C ARG A 78 -0.97 -6.43 -2.19
N ILE A 79 -1.04 -5.34 -1.44
CA ILE A 79 -2.16 -4.38 -1.52
C ILE A 79 -2.24 -3.77 -2.92
N LEU A 80 -1.11 -3.36 -3.50
CA LEU A 80 -1.07 -2.79 -4.85
C LEU A 80 -1.49 -3.82 -5.90
N GLU A 81 -1.05 -5.07 -5.81
CA GLU A 81 -1.49 -6.17 -6.69
C GLU A 81 -3.01 -6.35 -6.64
N ILE A 82 -3.60 -6.45 -5.44
CA ILE A 82 -5.05 -6.61 -5.26
C ILE A 82 -5.81 -5.44 -5.89
N TYR A 83 -5.34 -4.20 -5.70
CA TYR A 83 -5.98 -3.02 -6.27
C TYR A 83 -5.90 -2.99 -7.79
N ASP A 84 -4.75 -3.38 -8.36
CA ASP A 84 -4.61 -3.50 -9.82
C ASP A 84 -5.64 -4.50 -10.35
N GLU A 85 -5.59 -5.74 -9.88
CA GLU A 85 -6.38 -6.87 -10.40
C GLU A 85 -7.89 -6.68 -10.18
N HIS A 86 -8.31 -6.15 -9.03
CA HIS A 86 -9.72 -6.19 -8.63
C HIS A 86 -10.41 -4.82 -8.64
N VAL A 87 -9.66 -3.73 -8.80
CA VAL A 87 -10.22 -2.37 -8.81
C VAL A 87 -9.89 -1.67 -10.12
N PHE A 88 -8.61 -1.41 -10.38
CA PHE A 88 -8.20 -0.52 -11.46
C PHE A 88 -8.36 -1.15 -12.83
N GLN A 89 -7.99 -2.43 -13.01
CA GLN A 89 -8.22 -3.12 -14.28
C GLN A 89 -9.72 -3.19 -14.60
N LYS A 90 -10.60 -3.32 -13.61
CA LYS A 90 -12.06 -3.33 -13.83
C LYS A 90 -12.62 -1.95 -14.14
N LEU A 91 -12.19 -0.91 -13.41
CA LEU A 91 -12.63 0.46 -13.63
C LEU A 91 -12.16 1.03 -14.97
N TRP A 92 -10.92 0.74 -15.34
CA TRP A 92 -10.21 1.48 -16.39
C TRP A 92 -9.92 0.65 -17.65
N LYS A 93 -10.38 -0.62 -17.73
CA LYS A 93 -10.12 -1.54 -18.87
C LYS A 93 -10.24 -0.90 -20.24
N ASN A 94 -11.27 -0.07 -20.44
CA ASN A 94 -11.61 0.56 -21.71
C ASN A 94 -11.61 2.09 -21.61
N ASN A 95 -11.00 2.67 -20.57
CA ASN A 95 -11.08 4.10 -20.32
C ASN A 95 -10.05 4.85 -21.19
N THR A 96 -10.53 5.78 -22.01
CA THR A 96 -9.71 6.63 -22.90
C THR A 96 -9.39 8.00 -22.31
N HIS A 97 -9.95 8.34 -21.15
CA HIS A 97 -9.71 9.62 -20.48
C HIS A 97 -8.26 9.72 -19.98
N GLN A 98 -7.69 10.91 -20.16
CA GLN A 98 -6.30 11.18 -19.83
C GLN A 98 -6.01 11.04 -18.32
N LEU A 99 -6.93 11.45 -17.44
CA LEU A 99 -6.73 11.42 -15.99
C LEU A 99 -6.52 9.99 -15.45
N PRO A 100 -7.43 9.02 -15.68
CA PRO A 100 -7.18 7.61 -15.35
C PRO A 100 -5.89 7.06 -15.96
N LYS A 101 -5.57 7.42 -17.21
CA LYS A 101 -4.32 6.98 -17.87
C LYS A 101 -3.07 7.48 -17.15
N MET A 102 -3.04 8.76 -16.76
CA MET A 102 -1.94 9.35 -15.98
C MET A 102 -1.82 8.69 -14.60
N PHE A 103 -2.95 8.48 -13.92
CA PHE A 103 -2.99 7.79 -12.65
C PHE A 103 -2.42 6.37 -12.77
N MET A 104 -2.84 5.60 -13.78
CA MET A 104 -2.37 4.23 -14.00
C MET A 104 -0.89 4.16 -14.35
N ALA A 105 -0.36 5.12 -15.11
CA ALA A 105 1.09 5.20 -15.38
C ALA A 105 1.89 5.46 -14.09
N SER A 106 1.43 6.36 -13.22
CA SER A 106 2.06 6.59 -11.92
C SER A 106 1.92 5.40 -10.98
N PHE A 107 0.77 4.73 -11.00
CA PHE A 107 0.52 3.52 -10.22
C PHE A 107 1.42 2.35 -10.63
N ALA A 108 1.61 2.12 -11.94
CA ALA A 108 2.54 1.11 -12.45
C ALA A 108 3.97 1.39 -11.97
N ARG A 109 4.44 2.64 -12.09
CA ARG A 109 5.74 3.04 -11.54
C ARG A 109 5.82 2.79 -10.04
N LEU A 110 4.76 3.06 -9.27
CA LEU A 110 4.76 2.84 -7.82
C LEU A 110 4.95 1.35 -7.50
N LYS A 111 4.23 0.47 -8.22
CA LYS A 111 4.38 -0.97 -8.10
C LYS A 111 5.82 -1.41 -8.35
N ASP A 112 6.43 -0.94 -9.44
CA ASP A 112 7.81 -1.27 -9.80
C ASP A 112 8.79 -0.83 -8.69
N ARG A 113 8.63 0.39 -8.15
CA ARG A 113 9.48 0.90 -7.06
C ARG A 113 9.33 0.11 -5.77
N VAL A 114 8.11 -0.26 -5.41
CA VAL A 114 7.86 -1.11 -4.23
C VAL A 114 8.44 -2.51 -4.44
N GLU A 115 8.34 -3.06 -5.65
CA GLU A 115 8.91 -4.37 -6.00
C GLU A 115 10.43 -4.41 -5.87
N ILE A 116 11.14 -3.35 -6.30
CA ILE A 116 12.60 -3.23 -6.13
C ILE A 116 13.01 -3.37 -4.65
N CYS A 117 12.19 -2.86 -3.73
CA CYS A 117 12.47 -2.91 -2.29
C CYS A 117 12.09 -4.24 -1.62
N GLU A 118 11.50 -5.17 -2.36
CA GLU A 118 11.19 -6.49 -1.83
C GLU A 118 12.49 -7.30 -1.67
N THR A 119 12.74 -7.82 -0.47
CA THR A 119 13.94 -8.61 -0.23
C THR A 119 13.87 -9.95 -0.95
N LYS A 120 14.99 -10.36 -1.57
CA LYS A 120 15.14 -11.70 -2.12
C LYS A 120 15.05 -12.72 -0.96
N GLY A 121 13.96 -13.49 -0.89
CA GLY A 121 13.70 -14.44 0.19
C GLY A 121 12.22 -14.73 0.40
N LYS A 122 11.88 -15.41 1.51
CA LYS A 122 10.49 -15.77 1.82
C LYS A 122 9.69 -14.49 2.10
N LYS A 123 8.71 -14.20 1.25
CA LYS A 123 7.77 -13.08 1.39
C LYS A 123 6.91 -13.29 2.63
N THR A 124 7.27 -12.62 3.72
CA THR A 124 6.49 -12.70 4.97
C THR A 124 5.64 -11.46 5.14
N LEU A 125 4.36 -11.62 4.83
CA LEU A 125 3.33 -10.64 5.20
C LEU A 125 3.36 -10.40 6.72
N SER A 126 3.10 -9.16 7.14
CA SER A 126 2.93 -8.86 8.56
C SER A 126 1.77 -9.67 9.15
N ARG A 127 1.77 -9.84 10.48
CA ARG A 127 0.65 -10.52 11.17
C ARG A 127 -0.69 -9.85 10.84
N CYS A 128 -0.69 -8.52 10.75
CA CYS A 128 -1.93 -7.80 10.47
C CYS A 128 -2.40 -8.03 9.03
N ALA A 129 -1.50 -7.96 8.07
CA ALA A 129 -1.81 -8.21 6.66
C ALA A 129 -2.29 -9.64 6.43
N ARG A 130 -1.66 -10.66 7.04
CA ARG A 130 -2.10 -12.06 6.94
C ARG A 130 -3.54 -12.30 7.35
N VAL A 131 -3.99 -11.62 8.41
CA VAL A 131 -5.34 -11.78 8.95
C VAL A 131 -6.38 -11.06 8.10
N ASN A 132 -6.02 -9.91 7.51
CA ASN A 132 -7.01 -9.00 6.93
C ASN A 132 -7.02 -8.96 5.40
N LEU A 133 -5.89 -9.23 4.73
CA LEU A 133 -5.78 -9.05 3.28
C LEU A 133 -6.71 -9.99 2.52
N LYS A 134 -6.84 -11.25 2.93
CA LYS A 134 -7.75 -12.19 2.26
C LYS A 134 -9.19 -11.68 2.27
N THR A 135 -9.68 -11.26 3.43
CA THR A 135 -11.03 -10.70 3.56
C THR A 135 -11.22 -9.44 2.71
N ILE A 136 -10.18 -8.60 2.60
CA ILE A 136 -10.24 -7.39 1.77
C ILE A 136 -10.22 -7.74 0.29
N GLU A 137 -9.37 -8.67 -0.13
CA GLU A 137 -9.30 -9.19 -1.49
C GLU A 137 -10.64 -9.79 -1.92
N ASP A 138 -11.24 -10.66 -1.09
CA ASP A 138 -12.54 -11.26 -1.35
C ASP A 138 -13.64 -10.19 -1.50
N LYS A 139 -13.62 -9.16 -0.65
CA LYS A 139 -14.53 -8.01 -0.77
C LYS A 139 -14.33 -7.25 -2.08
N LEU A 140 -13.08 -6.90 -2.42
CA LEU A 140 -12.73 -6.14 -3.63
C LEU A 140 -13.10 -6.92 -4.90
N LYS A 141 -12.90 -8.24 -4.89
CA LYS A 141 -13.25 -9.12 -6.01
C LYS A 141 -14.74 -9.09 -6.34
N MET A 142 -15.59 -8.99 -5.31
CA MET A 142 -17.06 -9.01 -5.42
C MET A 142 -17.69 -7.63 -5.60
N LEU A 143 -16.90 -6.56 -5.67
CA LEU A 143 -17.44 -5.20 -5.82
C LEU A 143 -18.17 -5.02 -7.16
N GLN A 144 -19.37 -4.48 -7.05
CA GLN A 144 -20.13 -3.89 -8.15
C GLN A 144 -19.56 -2.51 -8.52
N PRO A 145 -19.95 -1.90 -9.66
CA PRO A 145 -19.36 -0.64 -10.14
C PRO A 145 -19.28 0.49 -9.11
N ASN A 146 -20.34 0.73 -8.34
CA ASN A 146 -20.34 1.75 -7.27
C ASN A 146 -19.32 1.43 -6.16
N GLY A 147 -19.16 0.15 -5.84
CA GLY A 147 -18.14 -0.32 -4.91
C GLY A 147 -16.72 -0.07 -5.42
N LEU A 148 -16.49 -0.23 -6.73
CA LEU A 148 -15.19 0.06 -7.35
C LEU A 148 -14.83 1.55 -7.24
N PHE A 149 -15.79 2.46 -7.47
CA PHE A 149 -15.58 3.90 -7.28
C PHE A 149 -15.21 4.24 -5.83
N LYS A 150 -15.84 3.57 -4.86
CA LYS A 150 -15.48 3.71 -3.45
C LYS A 150 -14.07 3.19 -3.16
N ALA A 151 -13.70 2.03 -3.72
CA ALA A 151 -12.34 1.51 -3.59
C ALA A 151 -11.29 2.47 -4.16
N GLN A 152 -11.55 3.07 -5.33
CA GLN A 152 -10.71 4.12 -5.91
C GLN A 152 -10.54 5.32 -4.96
N ARG A 153 -11.63 5.79 -4.33
CA ARG A 153 -11.58 6.88 -3.33
C ARG A 153 -10.71 6.49 -2.13
N GLU A 154 -10.90 5.29 -1.59
CA GLU A 154 -10.17 4.80 -0.41
C GLU A 154 -8.69 4.50 -0.68
N PHE A 155 -8.27 4.34 -1.95
CA PHE A 155 -6.87 4.08 -2.29
C PHE A 155 -5.92 5.20 -1.83
N SER A 156 -6.41 6.43 -1.65
CA SER A 156 -5.65 7.52 -1.02
C SER A 156 -5.09 7.13 0.36
N SER A 157 -5.80 6.27 1.11
CA SER A 157 -5.30 5.74 2.39
C SER A 157 -4.06 4.88 2.21
N VAL A 158 -3.98 4.08 1.14
CA VAL A 158 -2.81 3.26 0.83
C VAL A 158 -1.60 4.13 0.52
N LEU A 159 -1.80 5.20 -0.27
CA LEU A 159 -0.75 6.18 -0.56
C LEU A 159 -0.20 6.84 0.71
N VAL A 160 -1.09 7.22 1.63
CA VAL A 160 -0.71 7.74 2.95
C VAL A 160 0.08 6.73 3.77
N TRP A 161 -0.29 5.44 3.75
CA TRP A 161 0.47 4.41 4.49
C TRP A 161 1.86 4.18 3.91
N ILE A 162 2.01 4.21 2.59
CA ILE A 162 3.31 4.13 1.92
C ILE A 162 4.17 5.34 2.28
N SER A 163 3.62 6.56 2.20
CA SER A 163 4.32 7.78 2.62
C SER A 163 4.80 7.70 4.07
N ASN A 164 3.94 7.27 4.98
CA ASN A 164 4.32 7.11 6.39
C ASN A 164 5.43 6.06 6.58
N ALA A 165 5.46 5.01 5.77
CA ALA A 165 6.53 4.01 5.84
C ALA A 165 7.87 4.58 5.33
N MET A 166 7.84 5.47 4.32
CA MET A 166 9.01 6.21 3.86
C MET A 166 9.56 7.17 4.92
N ASP A 167 8.68 7.82 5.69
CA ASP A 167 9.11 8.80 6.71
C ASP A 167 9.70 8.17 7.98
N LYS A 168 9.34 6.91 8.30
CA LYS A 168 9.93 6.21 9.45
C LYS A 168 11.44 6.03 9.33
N SER A 169 11.97 5.80 8.12
CA SER A 169 13.42 5.66 7.96
C SER A 169 14.14 6.97 8.30
N ARG A 170 13.52 8.13 8.04
CA ARG A 170 14.12 9.45 8.29
C ARG A 170 14.25 9.79 9.77
N THR A 171 13.41 9.22 10.62
CA THR A 171 13.45 9.45 12.08
C THR A 171 14.50 8.61 12.78
N HIS A 172 15.07 7.59 12.11
CA HIS A 172 16.10 6.72 12.68
C HIS A 172 17.53 7.26 12.45
N GLU A 173 17.71 8.28 11.62
CA GLU A 173 19.02 8.94 11.39
C GLU A 173 19.37 10.01 12.44
N ILE A 174 18.48 10.33 13.38
CA ILE A 174 18.65 11.43 14.35
C ILE A 174 19.15 10.93 15.74
N HIS A 175 19.46 9.63 15.91
CA HIS A 175 19.93 9.07 17.17
C HIS A 175 21.30 8.38 17.08
#